data_AF-A0A527WI66-F1
#
_entry.id   AF-A0A527WI66-F1
#
_cell.length_a   1.000
_cell.length_b   1.000
_cell.length_c   1.000
_cell.angle_alpha   90.00
_cell.angle_beta   90.00
_cell.angle_gamma   90.00
#
_symmetry.space_group_name_H-M   'P 1'
#
loop_
_entity.id
_entity.type
_entity.pdbx_description
1 polymer ?
#
loop_
_entity_poly.entity_id
_entity_poly.type
_entity_poly.pdbx_seq_one_letter_code
_entity_poly.pdbx_strand_id
1 'polypeptide(L)' 'DIDMVKCIYCGFCQEACPVDAIVEGPNFEFATETREELYYNKEKLLANGDRWERELARNIALDSPYR' A
#
# COMPACT_ATOMS: atom_id res chain seq x y z
N ASP A 1 9.93 6.68 -1.77
CA ASP A 1 8.80 7.64 -1.86
C ASP A 1 7.92 7.28 -3.04
N ILE A 2 6.61 7.50 -2.93
CA ILE A 2 5.59 7.16 -3.93
C ILE A 2 4.70 8.40 -4.15
N ASP A 3 4.59 8.84 -5.41
CA ASP A 3 3.61 9.87 -5.81
C ASP A 3 2.28 9.17 -6.15
N MET A 4 1.29 9.29 -5.26
CA MET A 4 0.00 8.60 -5.38
C MET A 4 -0.85 9.11 -6.56
N VAL A 5 -0.47 10.24 -7.17
CA VAL A 5 -1.12 10.76 -8.39
C VAL A 5 -0.50 10.16 -9.67
N LYS A 6 0.75 9.69 -9.60
CA LYS A 6 1.40 8.94 -10.70
C LYS A 6 1.18 7.44 -10.59
N CYS A 7 1.02 6.93 -9.37
CA CYS A 7 0.62 5.54 -9.15
C CYS A 7 -0.71 5.27 -9.87
N ILE A 8 -0.77 4.17 -10.61
CA ILE A 8 -1.98 3.73 -11.31
C ILE A 8 -2.69 2.56 -10.61
N TYR A 9 -2.26 2.21 -9.39
CA TYR A 9 -2.89 1.19 -8.56
C TYR A 9 -2.99 -0.18 -9.26
N CYS A 10 -1.92 -0.59 -9.94
CA CYS A 10 -1.89 -1.83 -10.72
C CYS A 10 -1.46 -3.08 -9.93
N GLY A 11 -1.02 -2.94 -8.68
CA GLY A 11 -0.53 -4.06 -7.88
C GLY A 11 0.82 -4.67 -8.31
N PHE A 12 1.50 -4.19 -9.36
CA PHE A 12 2.76 -4.83 -9.78
C PHE A 12 3.89 -4.69 -8.77
N CYS A 13 3.89 -3.65 -7.93
CA CYS A 13 4.91 -3.49 -6.89
C CYS A 13 4.82 -4.57 -5.81
N GLN A 14 3.61 -5.02 -5.44
CA GLN A 14 3.42 -6.08 -4.45
C GLN A 14 3.78 -7.45 -5.01
N GLU A 15 3.48 -7.72 -6.28
CA GLU A 15 3.87 -8.99 -6.94
C GLU A 15 5.38 -9.08 -7.18
N ALA A 16 6.02 -7.95 -7.49
CA ALA A 16 7.46 -7.91 -7.71
C ALA A 16 8.27 -8.00 -6.41
N CYS A 17 7.65 -7.78 -5.25
CA CYS A 17 8.39 -7.75 -3.98
C CYS A 17 8.67 -9.17 -3.48
N PRO A 18 9.93 -9.60 -3.34
CA PRO A 18 10.26 -10.98 -2.95
C PRO A 18 10.06 -11.27 -1.45
N VAL A 19 9.66 -10.26 -0.66
CA VAL A 19 9.62 -10.30 0.81
C VAL A 19 8.37 -9.61 1.37
N ASP A 20 7.37 -9.36 0.53
CA ASP A 20 6.10 -8.73 0.92
C ASP A 20 6.23 -7.38 1.67
N ALA A 21 7.30 -6.62 1.38
CA ALA A 21 7.58 -5.36 2.07
C ALA A 21 6.69 -4.18 1.63
N ILE A 22 6.23 -4.20 0.37
CA ILE A 22 5.27 -3.22 -0.16
C ILE A 22 4.02 -3.97 -0.60
N VAL A 23 2.88 -3.56 -0.06
CA VAL A 23 1.58 -4.17 -0.33
C VAL A 23 0.54 -3.09 -0.57
N GLU A 24 -0.41 -3.38 -1.45
CA GLU A 24 -1.53 -2.48 -1.72
C GLU A 24 -2.65 -2.77 -0.72
N GLY A 25 -2.84 -1.86 0.24
CA GLY A 25 -3.86 -2.03 1.27
C GLY A 25 -5.29 -1.82 0.76
N PRO A 26 -6.31 -2.25 1.52
CA PRO A 26 -7.71 -2.16 1.11
C PRO A 26 -8.29 -0.75 1.24
N ASN A 27 -7.58 0.19 1.86
CA ASN A 27 -8.07 1.53 2.12
C ASN A 27 -8.12 2.37 0.83
N PHE A 28 -9.33 2.77 0.43
CA PHE A 28 -9.58 3.67 -0.70
C PHE A 28 -10.02 5.08 -0.27
N GLU A 29 -10.39 5.27 1.00
CA GLU A 29 -10.91 6.54 1.53
C GLU A 29 -9.76 7.40 2.09
N PHE A 30 -8.92 7.92 1.19
CA PHE A 30 -7.78 8.78 1.56
C PHE A 30 -7.69 10.06 0.71
N ALA A 31 -8.83 10.56 0.23
CA ALA A 31 -8.87 11.85 -0.44
C ALA A 31 -8.29 12.96 0.46
N THR A 32 -7.53 13.87 -0.14
CA THR A 32 -6.85 14.97 0.54
C THR A 32 -7.18 16.29 -0.12
N GLU A 33 -6.96 17.38 0.61
CA GLU A 33 -7.24 18.74 0.12
C GLU A 33 -6.08 19.31 -0.71
N THR A 34 -4.86 18.81 -0.49
CA THR A 34 -3.68 19.26 -1.23
C THR A 34 -2.98 18.10 -1.97
N ARG A 35 -2.25 18.44 -3.03
CA ARG A 35 -1.49 17.46 -3.83
C ARG A 35 -0.30 16.91 -3.05
N GLU A 36 0.31 17.74 -2.22
CA GLU A 36 1.51 17.44 -1.44
C GLU A 36 1.25 16.32 -0.44
N GLU A 37 0.03 16.24 0.12
CA GLU A 37 -0.39 15.15 0.99
C GLU A 37 -0.39 13.78 0.27
N LEU A 38 -0.51 13.75 -1.05
CA LEU A 38 -0.45 12.54 -1.89
C LEU A 38 0.98 12.17 -2.31
N TYR A 39 2.00 12.88 -1.84
CA TYR A 39 3.40 12.49 -2.00
C TYR A 39 3.86 11.73 -0.76
N TYR A 40 3.81 10.41 -0.82
CA TYR A 40 4.08 9.55 0.34
C TYR A 40 5.58 9.27 0.47
N ASN A 41 6.15 9.70 1.60
CA ASN A 41 7.49 9.31 2.01
C ASN A 41 7.49 7.96 2.74
N LYS A 42 8.67 7.45 3.08
CA LYS A 42 8.84 6.19 3.81
C LYS A 42 8.07 6.18 5.13
N GLU A 43 8.13 7.26 5.90
CA GLU A 43 7.49 7.36 7.21
C GLU A 43 5.97 7.24 7.10
N LYS A 44 5.37 7.90 6.11
CA LYS A 44 3.92 7.79 5.84
C LYS A 44 3.51 6.38 5.44
N LEU A 45 4.32 5.71 4.60
CA LEU A 45 4.06 4.32 4.19
C LEU A 45 4.14 3.34 5.36
N LEU A 46 5.15 3.50 6.22
CA LEU A 46 5.29 2.68 7.43
C LEU A 46 4.11 2.91 8.40
N ALA A 47 3.72 4.16 8.64
CA ALA A 47 2.58 4.47 9.49
C ALA A 47 1.25 3.89 8.94
N ASN A 48 1.09 3.85 7.62
CA ASN A 48 -0.05 3.17 6.99
C ASN A 48 0.04 1.65 7.20
N GLY A 49 1.22 1.05 7.06
CA GLY A 49 1.47 -0.37 7.36
C GLY A 49 1.06 -0.71 8.79
N ASP A 50 1.60 0.01 9.78
CA ASP A 50 1.28 -0.19 11.19
C ASP A 50 -0.23 -0.08 11.48
N ARG A 51 -0.91 0.85 10.82
CA ARG A 51 -2.36 1.06 10.97
C ARG A 51 -3.18 -0.11 10.42
N TRP A 52 -2.77 -0.67 9.28
CA TRP A 52 -3.55 -1.67 8.53
C TRP A 52 -3.02 -3.11 8.65
N GLU A 53 -1.95 -3.33 9.41
CA GLU A 53 -1.22 -4.60 9.50
C GLU A 53 -2.12 -5.83 9.69
N ARG A 54 -3.10 -5.75 10.60
CA ARG A 54 -4.01 -6.89 10.86
C ARG A 54 -4.83 -7.27 9.64
N GLU A 55 -5.28 -6.29 8.88
CA GLU A 55 -6.10 -6.53 7.69
C GLU A 55 -5.25 -6.94 6.50
N LEU A 56 -4.07 -6.31 6.33
CA LEU A 56 -3.07 -6.71 5.34
C LEU A 56 -2.67 -8.17 5.52
N ALA A 57 -2.27 -8.56 6.73
CA ALA A 57 -1.86 -9.93 7.04
C ALA A 57 -2.97 -10.94 6.77
N ARG A 58 -4.23 -10.60 7.10
CA ARG A 58 -5.38 -11.45 6.78
C ARG A 58 -5.56 -11.61 5.27
N ASN A 59 -5.51 -10.52 4.52
CA ASN A 59 -5.74 -10.53 3.08
C ASN A 59 -4.63 -11.29 2.34
N ILE A 60 -3.36 -11.07 2.72
CA ILE A 60 -2.21 -11.82 2.18
C ILE A 60 -2.34 -13.31 2.45
N ALA A 61 -2.73 -13.70 3.67
CA ALA A 61 -2.91 -15.11 4.00
C ALA A 61 -4.01 -15.79 3.17
N LEU A 62 -5.08 -15.05 2.82
CA LEU A 62 -6.15 -15.55 1.96
C LEU A 62 -5.75 -15.61 0.49
N ASP A 63 -4.93 -14.66 0.03
CA ASP A 63 -4.49 -14.54 -1.38
C ASP A 63 -3.26 -15.39 -1.72
N SER A 64 -2.45 -15.76 -0.72
CA SER A 64 -1.21 -16.54 -0.87
C SER A 64 -1.32 -17.82 -1.72
N PRO A 65 -2.45 -18.55 -1.79
CA PRO A 65 -2.57 -19.70 -2.71
C PRO A 65 -2.65 -19.33 -4.20
N TYR A 66 -2.94 -18.07 -4.52
CA TYR A 66 -3.16 -17.59 -5.89
C TYR A 66 -2.01 -16.70 -6.40
N ARG A 67 -0.99 -16.48 -5.57
CA ARG A 67 0.21 -15.69 -5.86
C ARG A 67 1.49 -16.51 -5.77
#